data_AF-A0A6I2LYR1-F1
#
_entry.id   AF-A0A6I2LYR1-F1
#
_cell.length_a   1.000
_cell.length_b   1.000
_cell.length_c   1.000
_cell.angle_alpha   90.00
_cell.angle_beta   90.00
_cell.angle_gamma   90.00
#
_symmetry.space_group_name_H-M   'P 1'
#
loop_
_entity.id
_entity.type
_entity.pdbx_description
1 polymer ?
#
loop_
_entity_poly.entity_id
_entity_poly.type
_entity_poly.pdbx_seq_one_letter_code
_entity_poly.pdbx_strand_id
1 'polypeptide(L)'
;MTNRARVPSATAQVPTAAFAEHTTEEQKAFICSILTDYFGEEPAEMLFAYLAHCGIPIHAIRSAHDIVPAFLGLYRIRPGAYDVDAAFKHLRWWPPIAARIAELEAEAEAETQADAEPAAETLTRDL
;
A
#
# COMPACT_ATOMS: atom_id res chain seq x y z
N MET A 1 28.62 25.05 23.28
CA MET A 1 27.96 25.33 21.98
C MET A 1 28.01 24.06 21.17
N THR A 2 26.99 23.20 21.29
CA THR A 2 27.02 21.84 20.73
C THR A 2 26.24 21.82 19.42
N ASN A 3 26.96 21.51 18.35
CA ASN A 3 26.52 21.52 16.96
C ASN A 3 25.47 20.41 16.74
N ARG A 4 24.21 20.78 16.47
CA ARG A 4 23.15 19.83 16.13
C ARG A 4 23.40 19.30 14.71
N ALA A 5 23.79 18.04 14.62
CA ALA A 5 23.87 17.30 13.37
C ALA A 5 22.52 17.40 12.63
N ARG A 6 22.57 17.96 11.41
CA ARG A 6 21.45 18.03 10.48
C ARG A 6 21.18 16.60 10.00
N VAL A 7 20.09 16.01 10.46
CA VAL A 7 19.58 14.75 9.91
C VAL A 7 19.32 14.99 8.40
N PRO A 8 19.81 14.13 7.50
CA PRO A 8 19.49 14.25 6.08
C PRO A 8 17.98 14.07 5.91
N SER A 9 17.31 15.13 5.47
CA SER A 9 15.91 15.11 5.08
C SER A 9 15.69 13.99 4.08
N ALA A 10 14.64 13.19 4.34
CA ALA A 10 14.11 12.19 3.44
C ALA A 10 14.10 12.70 2.00
N THR A 11 14.69 11.92 1.10
CA THR A 11 14.66 12.09 -0.34
C THR A 11 13.24 12.46 -0.75
N ALA A 12 13.06 13.67 -1.27
CA ALA A 12 11.78 14.10 -1.83
C ALA A 12 11.40 13.09 -2.92
N GLN A 13 10.43 12.23 -2.63
CA GLN A 13 9.84 11.38 -3.64
C GLN A 13 9.25 12.29 -4.72
N VAL A 14 9.69 12.07 -5.96
CA VAL A 14 9.09 12.73 -7.12
C VAL A 14 7.66 12.20 -7.21
N PRO A 15 6.62 13.06 -7.19
CA PRO A 15 5.25 12.62 -7.34
C PRO A 15 5.12 11.83 -8.63
N THR A 16 4.65 10.59 -8.56
CA THR A 16 4.38 9.81 -9.77
C THR A 16 3.14 10.41 -10.45
N ALA A 17 3.20 10.58 -11.77
CA ALA A 17 2.19 11.34 -12.53
C ALA A 17 0.80 10.69 -12.58
N ALA A 18 0.64 9.46 -12.08
CA ALA A 18 -0.57 8.64 -12.25
C ALA A 18 -1.82 9.27 -11.63
N PHE A 19 -1.68 10.03 -10.54
CA PHE A 19 -2.82 10.67 -9.85
C PHE A 19 -2.82 12.20 -9.93
N ALA A 20 -1.92 12.79 -10.74
CA ALA A 20 -1.82 14.25 -10.89
C ALA A 20 -3.06 14.87 -11.57
N GLU A 21 -3.81 14.07 -12.35
CA GLU A 21 -5.03 14.50 -13.05
C GLU A 21 -6.28 14.51 -12.15
N HIS A 22 -6.20 13.88 -10.98
CA HIS A 22 -7.33 13.80 -10.05
C HIS A 22 -7.43 15.06 -9.19
N THR A 23 -8.65 15.45 -8.87
CA THR A 23 -8.93 16.53 -7.93
C THR A 23 -8.41 16.21 -6.53
N THR A 24 -8.17 17.26 -5.73
CA THR A 24 -7.72 17.09 -4.34
C THR A 24 -8.66 16.20 -3.53
N GLU A 25 -9.97 16.29 -3.75
CA GLU A 25 -10.95 15.50 -3.01
C GLU A 25 -10.94 14.03 -3.45
N GLU A 26 -10.74 13.74 -4.74
CA GLU A 26 -10.54 12.37 -5.22
C GLU A 26 -9.25 11.75 -4.66
N GLN A 27 -8.15 12.51 -4.62
CA GLN A 27 -6.90 12.04 -4.03
C GLN A 27 -7.06 11.68 -2.54
N LYS A 28 -7.74 12.54 -1.77
CA LYS A 28 -8.06 12.22 -0.37
C LYS A 28 -8.96 10.99 -0.27
N ALA A 29 -9.96 10.87 -1.15
CA ALA A 29 -10.87 9.74 -1.16
C ALA A 29 -10.14 8.41 -1.41
N PHE A 30 -9.23 8.36 -2.39
CA PHE A 30 -8.42 7.16 -2.65
C PHE A 30 -7.53 6.79 -1.47
N ILE A 31 -6.91 7.77 -0.81
CA ILE A 31 -6.07 7.49 0.36
C ILE A 31 -6.95 6.99 1.51
N CYS A 32 -8.07 7.65 1.79
CA CYS A 32 -8.97 7.26 2.86
C CYS A 32 -9.66 5.91 2.62
N SER A 33 -9.86 5.49 1.36
CA SER A 33 -10.49 4.21 1.05
C SER A 33 -9.67 3.03 1.56
N ILE A 34 -8.34 3.18 1.69
CA ILE A 34 -7.48 2.18 2.33
C ILE A 34 -7.95 1.90 3.77
N LEU A 35 -8.38 2.93 4.51
CA LEU A 35 -8.84 2.79 5.89
C LEU A 35 -10.23 2.15 5.96
N THR A 36 -11.14 2.51 5.05
CA THR A 36 -12.52 2.03 5.10
C THR A 36 -12.68 0.64 4.52
N ASP A 37 -12.06 0.38 3.38
CA ASP A 37 -12.32 -0.82 2.59
C ASP A 37 -11.59 -2.02 3.16
N TYR A 38 -10.41 -1.78 3.73
CA TYR A 38 -9.60 -2.85 4.29
C TYR A 38 -9.80 -3.01 5.81
N PHE A 39 -9.94 -1.91 6.56
CA PHE A 39 -10.01 -1.98 8.03
C PHE A 39 -11.41 -1.74 8.61
N GLY A 40 -12.44 -1.57 7.77
CA GLY A 40 -13.81 -1.32 8.24
C GLY A 40 -14.43 -2.48 9.04
N GLU A 41 -14.04 -3.71 8.71
CA GLU A 41 -14.54 -4.94 9.36
C GLU A 41 -13.48 -5.67 10.20
N GLU A 42 -12.22 -5.20 10.12
CA GLU A 42 -11.09 -5.80 10.82
C GLU A 42 -11.00 -5.33 12.28
N PRO A 43 -10.36 -6.12 13.17
CA PRO A 43 -10.07 -5.68 14.53
C PRO A 43 -9.29 -4.36 14.56
N ALA A 44 -9.59 -3.50 15.52
CA ALA A 44 -8.93 -2.20 15.65
C ALA A 44 -7.40 -2.32 15.81
N GLU A 45 -6.90 -3.44 16.38
CA GLU A 45 -5.45 -3.69 16.46
C GLU A 45 -4.79 -3.75 15.08
N MET A 46 -5.48 -4.25 14.04
CA MET A 46 -4.97 -4.31 12.67
C MET A 46 -4.81 -2.92 12.08
N LEU A 47 -5.78 -2.04 12.30
CA LEU A 47 -5.68 -0.63 11.91
C LEU A 47 -4.49 0.04 12.60
N PHE A 48 -4.31 -0.15 13.91
CA PHE A 48 -3.18 0.43 14.63
C PHE A 48 -1.83 -0.13 14.15
N ALA A 49 -1.74 -1.44 13.92
CA ALA A 49 -0.55 -2.06 13.36
C ALA A 49 -0.20 -1.49 11.97
N TYR A 50 -1.20 -1.26 11.12
CA TYR A 50 -1.00 -0.63 9.83
C TYR A 50 -0.55 0.83 9.95
N LEU A 51 -1.18 1.63 10.82
CA LEU A 51 -0.74 3.00 11.08
C LEU A 51 0.71 3.06 11.57
N ALA A 52 1.12 2.13 12.44
CA ALA A 52 2.51 2.00 12.87
C ALA A 52 3.45 1.61 11.72
N HIS A 53 3.03 0.69 10.84
CA HIS A 53 3.77 0.32 9.62
C HIS A 53 3.99 1.52 8.68
N CYS A 54 2.98 2.37 8.53
CA CYS A 54 3.10 3.64 7.79
C CYS A 54 3.99 4.69 8.49
N GLY A 55 4.45 4.44 9.72
CA GLY A 55 5.27 5.35 10.50
C GLY A 55 4.48 6.42 11.26
N ILE A 56 3.16 6.26 11.43
CA ILE A 56 2.34 7.18 12.21
C ILE A 56 2.50 6.86 13.70
N PRO A 57 2.96 7.82 14.52
CA PRO A 57 3.08 7.60 15.96
C PRO A 57 1.69 7.49 16.60
N ILE A 58 1.25 6.28 16.93
CA ILE A 58 -0.08 6.03 17.51
C ILE A 58 -0.30 6.86 18.79
N HIS A 59 0.74 7.07 19.59
CA HIS A 59 0.66 7.89 20.81
C HIS A 59 0.31 9.37 20.56
N ALA A 60 0.42 9.85 19.32
CA ALA A 60 0.01 11.19 18.93
C ALA A 60 -1.50 11.27 18.59
N ILE A 61 -2.17 10.13 18.39
CA ILE A 61 -3.60 10.03 18.11
C ILE A 61 -4.34 10.08 19.46
N ARG A 62 -5.04 11.19 19.72
CA ARG A 62 -5.75 11.40 21.00
C ARG A 62 -7.20 10.92 20.94
N SER A 63 -7.74 10.83 19.73
CA SER A 63 -9.12 10.43 19.45
C SER A 63 -9.23 9.80 18.06
N ALA A 64 -10.31 9.06 17.81
CA ALA A 64 -10.59 8.51 16.47
C ALA A 64 -10.68 9.59 15.38
N HIS A 65 -11.10 10.81 15.75
CA HIS A 65 -11.16 11.95 14.82
C HIS A 65 -9.78 12.42 14.34
N ASP A 66 -8.69 12.06 15.05
CA ASP A 66 -7.33 12.43 14.66
C ASP A 66 -6.73 11.48 13.62
N ILE A 67 -7.32 10.29 13.43
CA ILE A 67 -6.77 9.23 12.56
C ILE A 67 -6.73 9.70 11.11
N VAL A 68 -7.87 10.13 10.56
CA VAL A 68 -7.96 10.54 9.15
C VAL A 68 -7.06 11.75 8.85
N PRO A 69 -7.06 12.83 9.65
CA PRO A 69 -6.13 13.94 9.46
C PRO A 69 -4.66 13.53 9.55
N ALA A 70 -4.29 12.66 10.50
CA ALA A 70 -2.92 12.17 10.64
C ALA A 70 -2.49 11.32 9.42
N PHE A 71 -3.39 10.44 8.96
CA PHE A 71 -3.15 9.58 7.81
C PHE A 71 -3.00 10.38 6.51
N LEU A 72 -3.92 11.32 6.24
CA LEU A 72 -3.79 12.24 5.10
C LEU A 72 -2.55 13.14 5.21
N GLY A 73 -2.19 13.53 6.43
CA GLY A 73 -1.00 14.34 6.69
C GLY A 73 0.30 13.66 6.26
N LEU A 74 0.38 12.33 6.38
CA LEU A 74 1.54 11.54 5.96
C LEU A 74 1.82 11.65 4.45
N TYR A 75 0.75 11.67 3.65
CA TYR A 75 0.85 11.67 2.19
C TYR A 75 0.71 13.05 1.57
N ARG A 76 0.64 14.12 2.38
CA ARG A 76 0.49 15.48 1.84
C ARG A 76 1.83 15.98 1.30
N ILE A 77 1.89 16.19 -0.02
CA ILE A 77 3.07 16.78 -0.69
C ILE A 77 3.08 18.29 -0.46
N ARG A 78 1.94 18.94 -0.71
CA ARG A 78 1.74 20.39 -0.58
C ARG A 78 0.25 20.71 -0.36
N PRO A 79 -0.14 21.96 -0.04
CA PRO A 79 -1.56 22.30 0.00
C PRO A 79 -2.26 21.97 -1.33
N GLY A 80 -3.33 21.18 -1.24
CA GLY A 80 -4.13 20.76 -2.39
C GLY A 80 -3.60 19.56 -3.19
N ALA A 81 -2.50 18.92 -2.78
CA ALA A 81 -1.97 17.76 -3.50
C ALA A 81 -1.43 16.68 -2.55
N TYR A 82 -1.77 15.43 -2.83
CA TYR A 82 -1.41 14.25 -2.04
C TYR A 82 -0.71 13.19 -2.90
N ASP A 83 0.16 12.42 -2.26
CA ASP A 83 0.89 11.30 -2.85
C ASP A 83 0.09 10.01 -2.70
N VAL A 84 -0.84 9.81 -3.63
CA VAL A 84 -1.70 8.62 -3.67
C VAL A 84 -0.87 7.36 -3.92
N ASP A 85 0.16 7.44 -4.76
CA ASP A 85 1.05 6.32 -5.07
C ASP A 85 1.81 5.84 -3.83
N ALA A 86 2.35 6.77 -3.02
CA ALA A 86 2.99 6.42 -1.76
C ALA A 86 2.04 5.70 -0.80
N ALA A 87 0.76 6.10 -0.75
CA ALA A 87 -0.24 5.45 0.08
C ALA A 87 -0.51 4.00 -0.36
N PHE A 88 -0.75 3.77 -1.65
CA PHE A 88 -0.91 2.41 -2.18
C PHE A 88 0.36 1.58 -2.08
N LYS A 89 1.53 2.19 -2.19
CA LYS A 89 2.81 1.52 -2.01
C LYS A 89 2.99 1.01 -0.57
N HIS A 90 2.64 1.83 0.43
CA HIS A 90 2.64 1.39 1.82
C HIS A 90 1.67 0.23 2.07
N LEU A 91 0.47 0.28 1.48
CA LEU A 91 -0.49 -0.82 1.55
C LEU A 91 0.06 -2.09 0.90
N ARG A 92 0.62 -1.99 -0.31
CA ARG A 92 1.21 -3.11 -1.05
C ARG A 92 2.33 -3.81 -0.27
N TRP A 93 3.08 -3.05 0.52
CA TRP A 93 4.21 -3.56 1.30
C TRP A 93 3.86 -3.91 2.74
N TRP A 94 2.61 -3.72 3.16
CA TRP A 94 2.18 -4.14 4.48
C TRP A 94 2.11 -5.68 4.51
N PRO A 95 2.70 -6.35 5.52
CA PRO A 95 2.99 -7.79 5.43
C PRO A 95 1.80 -8.69 5.09
N PRO A 96 0.60 -8.51 5.66
CA PRO A 96 -0.57 -9.33 5.32
C PRO A 96 -0.98 -9.19 3.84
N ILE A 97 -0.95 -7.97 3.31
CA ILE A 97 -1.26 -7.71 1.89
C ILE A 97 -0.17 -8.25 0.98
N ALA A 98 1.10 -8.03 1.33
CA ALA A 98 2.23 -8.53 0.54
C ALA A 98 2.21 -10.06 0.44
N ALA A 99 1.90 -10.76 1.54
CA ALA A 99 1.73 -12.20 1.56
C ALA A 99 0.58 -12.63 0.63
N ARG A 100 -0.58 -11.97 0.72
CA ARG A 100 -1.74 -12.32 -0.13
C ARG A 100 -1.48 -12.07 -1.61
N ILE A 101 -0.74 -11.02 -1.96
CA ILE A 101 -0.33 -10.76 -3.35
C ILE A 101 0.57 -11.90 -3.85
N ALA A 102 1.56 -12.33 -3.07
CA ALA A 102 2.45 -13.41 -3.47
C ALA A 102 1.71 -14.76 -3.63
N GLU A 103 0.73 -15.05 -2.78
CA GLU A 103 -0.14 -16.23 -2.93
C GLU A 103 -0.92 -16.19 -4.27
N LEU A 104 -1.56 -15.06 -4.57
CA LEU A 104 -2.34 -14.88 -5.79
C LEU A 104 -1.47 -14.95 -7.05
N GLU A 105 -0.25 -14.41 -7.00
CA GLU A 105 0.72 -14.51 -8.10
C GLU A 105 1.12 -15.98 -8.34
N ALA A 106 1.35 -16.76 -7.28
CA ALA A 106 1.66 -18.19 -7.39
C ALA A 106 0.46 -19.01 -7.91
N GLU A 107 -0.77 -18.70 -7.48
CA GLU A 107 -2.00 -19.32 -8.01
C GLU A 107 -2.16 -19.06 -9.51
N ALA A 108 -1.96 -17.82 -9.96
CA ALA A 108 -2.09 -17.44 -11.37
C ALA A 108 -1.03 -18.07 -12.27
N GLU A 109 0.22 -18.19 -11.79
CA GLU A 109 1.29 -18.89 -12.51
C GLU A 109 0.99 -20.38 -12.64
N ALA A 110 0.46 -21.02 -11.59
CA ALA A 110 0.09 -22.43 -11.62
C ALA A 110 -1.09 -22.71 -12.58
N GLU A 111 -2.11 -21.85 -12.61
CA GLU A 111 -3.24 -21.96 -13.54
C GLU A 111 -2.78 -21.81 -15.00
N THR A 112 -1.92 -20.82 -15.29
CA THR A 112 -1.36 -20.62 -16.63
C THR A 112 -0.51 -21.81 -17.09
N GLN A 113 0.21 -22.47 -16.17
CA GLN A 113 1.03 -23.64 -16.49
C GLN A 113 0.19 -24.91 -16.70
N ALA A 114 -0.93 -25.07 -15.98
CA ALA A 114 -1.87 -26.17 -16.18
C ALA A 114 -2.60 -26.09 -17.54
N ASP A 115 -2.91 -24.88 -18.01
CA ASP A 115 -3.52 -24.67 -19.33
C ASP A 115 -2.52 -24.78 -20.50
N ALA A 116 -1.22 -24.69 -20.22
CA ALA A 116 -0.14 -24.75 -21.22
C ALA A 116 0.35 -26.18 -21.54
N GLU A 117 -0.20 -27.23 -20.92
CA GLU A 117 0.16 -28.62 -21.20
C GLU A 117 -0.89 -29.35 -22.08
N PRO A 118 -0.80 -29.25 -23.43
CA PRO A 118 -1.42 -30.22 -24.30
C PRO A 118 -0.37 -31.17 -24.92
N ALA A 119 -0.55 -32.47 -24.69
CA ALA A 119 -0.23 -33.55 -25.63
C ALA A 119 1.24 -33.84 -26.01
N ALA A 120 2.17 -33.95 -25.06
CA ALA A 120 3.50 -34.53 -25.32
C ALA A 120 3.66 -36.01 -24.91
N GLU A 121 2.60 -36.70 -24.50
CA GLU A 121 2.66 -38.10 -24.03
C GLU A 121 1.59 -38.97 -24.72
N THR A 122 1.68 -39.14 -26.05
CA THR A 122 0.97 -40.23 -26.76
C THR A 122 1.55 -40.51 -28.15
N LEU A 123 2.88 -40.57 -28.31
CA LEU A 123 3.44 -41.10 -29.56
C LEU A 123 4.84 -41.73 -29.36
N THR A 124 4.94 -42.76 -28.51
CA THR A 124 6.10 -43.66 -28.49
C THR A 124 5.74 -44.98 -27.81
N ARG A 125 4.71 -45.65 -28.33
CA ARG A 125 4.54 -47.08 -28.08
C ARG A 125 4.04 -47.69 -29.38
N ASP A 126 4.81 -48.64 -29.90
CA ASP A 126 4.63 -49.41 -31.14
C ASP A 126 5.38 -48.88 -32.38
N LEU A 127 6.71 -49.12 -32.37
CA LEU A 127 7.44 -49.62 -33.52
C LEU A 127 8.36 -50.77 -33.07
#